data_AF-A0A972F325-F1
#
_entry.id   AF-A0A972F325-F1
#
_cell.length_a   1.000
_cell.length_b   1.000
_cell.length_c   1.000
_cell.angle_alpha   90.00
_cell.angle_beta   90.00
_cell.angle_gamma   90.00
#
_symmetry.space_group_name_H-M   'P 1'
#
loop_
_entity.id
_entity.type
_entity.pdbx_description
1 polymer ?
#
loop_
_entity_poly.entity_id
_entity_poly.type
_entity_poly.pdbx_seq_one_letter_code
_entity_poly.pdbx_strand_id
1 'polypeptide(L)'
;MHAQRKGFRACSPPAYTSLPLVLSAFGTLLFHGEGERHTGSPPIKNGNASATVLPGSSRQRCRTHFMRNLLCKVPKKAQPAVGALVRSIFTLTGAEEGNRPFNYVVERLSGQFPQASDLLADAGPDLLAFLAFPQGHWRQIWSNNPQERLNREIRRRTDVVGIFPNRDAIIRLVGAVLAEQ
;
A
#
# COMPACT_ATOMS: atom_id res chain seq x y z
N MET A 1 -40.96 7.44 11.08
CA MET A 1 -39.79 6.62 11.45
C MET A 1 -39.61 5.49 10.44
N HIS A 2 -38.76 5.67 9.43
CA HIS A 2 -38.38 4.58 8.51
C HIS A 2 -36.90 4.73 8.13
N ALA A 3 -36.04 4.12 8.94
CA ALA A 3 -34.62 4.02 8.69
C ALA A 3 -34.38 2.97 7.60
N GLN A 4 -34.26 3.40 6.35
CA GLN A 4 -33.79 2.53 5.26
C GLN A 4 -32.32 2.18 5.50
N ARG A 5 -32.08 1.00 6.09
CA ARG A 5 -30.79 0.30 6.05
C ARG A 5 -30.48 -0.08 4.61
N LYS A 6 -29.90 0.84 3.83
CA LYS A 6 -29.32 0.50 2.52
C LYS A 6 -28.07 -0.33 2.78
N GLY A 7 -28.18 -1.64 2.55
CA GLY A 7 -27.10 -2.60 2.69
C GLY A 7 -25.87 -2.18 1.89
N PHE A 8 -24.80 -1.86 2.61
CA PHE A 8 -23.45 -1.85 2.05
C PHE A 8 -23.14 -3.29 1.62
N ARG A 9 -23.20 -3.58 0.32
CA ARG A 9 -22.62 -4.83 -0.21
C ARG A 9 -21.16 -4.87 0.22
N ALA A 10 -20.75 -5.97 0.84
CA ALA A 10 -19.38 -6.24 1.22
C ALA A 10 -18.50 -6.06 -0.03
N CYS A 11 -17.68 -5.02 0.01
CA CYS A 11 -16.59 -4.82 -0.92
C CYS A 11 -15.52 -5.81 -0.46
N SER A 12 -15.56 -7.06 -0.97
CA SER A 12 -14.56 -8.05 -0.60
C SER A 12 -13.18 -7.53 -1.02
N PRO A 13 -12.25 -7.23 -0.09
CA PRO A 13 -10.89 -6.96 -0.47
C PRO A 13 -10.31 -8.25 -1.07
N PRO A 14 -9.67 -8.24 -2.26
CA PRO A 14 -8.92 -9.40 -2.69
C PRO A 14 -7.81 -9.65 -1.66
N ALA A 15 -7.64 -10.92 -1.28
CA ALA A 15 -6.53 -11.36 -0.45
C ALA A 15 -5.22 -11.16 -1.22
N TYR A 16 -4.63 -9.97 -1.10
CA TYR A 16 -3.25 -9.73 -1.46
C TYR A 16 -2.62 -8.97 -0.30
N THR A 17 -1.83 -9.73 0.46
CA THR A 17 -0.95 -9.27 1.51
C THR A 17 -0.15 -8.07 1.01
N SER A 18 -0.19 -7.00 1.80
CA SER A 18 0.69 -5.85 1.65
C SER A 18 2.15 -6.33 1.75
N LEU A 19 2.85 -6.41 0.62
CA LEU A 19 4.31 -6.48 0.63
C LEU A 19 4.85 -5.17 1.21
N PRO A 20 5.73 -5.21 2.22
CA PRO A 20 6.49 -4.04 2.64
C PRO A 20 7.47 -3.68 1.52
N LEU A 21 7.34 -2.48 0.96
CA LEU A 21 8.38 -1.87 0.13
C LEU A 21 9.53 -1.47 1.05
N VAL A 22 10.56 -2.32 1.13
CA VAL A 22 11.81 -2.05 1.84
C VAL A 22 12.73 -1.32 0.86
N LEU A 23 12.92 -0.02 1.05
CA LEU A 23 14.01 0.72 0.40
C LEU A 23 15.13 0.85 1.44
N SER A 24 16.14 -0.02 1.37
CA SER A 24 17.32 0.06 2.24
C SER A 24 18.39 0.93 1.58
N ALA A 25 18.91 1.91 2.31
CA ALA A 25 20.19 2.54 1.98
C ALA A 25 21.23 2.10 3.02
N PHE A 26 22.26 1.40 2.54
CA PHE A 26 23.58 1.13 3.13
C PHE A 26 23.73 0.39 4.47
N GLY A 27 24.64 -0.59 4.47
CA GLY A 27 25.31 -1.09 5.68
C GLY A 27 25.66 -2.57 5.66
N THR A 28 26.82 -2.91 5.09
CA THR A 28 27.46 -4.23 5.14
C THR A 28 27.56 -4.79 6.56
N LEU A 29 27.03 -5.98 6.83
CA LEU A 29 27.58 -6.90 7.83
C LEU A 29 27.10 -8.34 7.61
N LEU A 30 28.09 -9.22 7.49
CA LEU A 30 28.02 -10.68 7.39
C LEU A 30 27.22 -11.28 8.55
N PHE A 31 26.34 -12.24 8.30
CA PHE A 31 26.00 -13.27 9.30
C PHE A 31 25.73 -14.64 8.65
N HIS A 32 26.47 -15.62 9.17
CA HIS A 32 26.33 -17.06 8.94
C HIS A 32 24.96 -17.58 9.43
N GLY A 33 24.49 -18.67 8.82
CA GLY A 33 23.21 -19.29 9.11
C GLY A 33 23.14 -20.10 10.41
N GLU A 34 21.92 -20.51 10.75
CA GLU A 34 21.46 -21.88 11.01
C GLU A 34 19.94 -21.84 11.22
N GLY A 35 19.25 -22.92 10.84
CA GLY A 35 17.79 -22.96 10.76
C GLY A 35 17.13 -23.54 12.00
N GLU A 36 15.99 -22.98 12.39
CA GLU A 36 15.03 -23.65 13.26
C GLU A 36 13.60 -23.48 12.73
N ARG A 37 12.92 -24.62 12.59
CA ARG A 37 11.51 -24.72 12.18
C ARG A 37 10.63 -24.42 13.39
N HIS A 38 10.01 -23.24 13.44
CA HIS A 38 8.93 -22.97 14.39
C HIS A 38 7.56 -23.12 13.71
N THR A 39 6.92 -24.26 13.97
CA THR A 39 5.51 -24.50 13.65
C THR A 39 4.63 -23.84 14.72
N GLY A 40 3.92 -22.78 14.34
CA GLY A 40 2.90 -22.15 15.19
C GLY A 40 2.91 -20.63 15.10
N SER A 41 2.60 -20.05 13.93
CA SER A 41 2.43 -18.60 13.83
C SER A 41 1.07 -18.16 14.42
N PRO A 42 1.04 -17.31 15.46
CA PRO A 42 -0.19 -16.67 15.91
C PRO A 42 -0.73 -15.71 14.84
N PRO A 43 -2.03 -15.34 14.89
CA PRO A 43 -2.63 -14.47 13.89
C PRO A 43 -1.93 -13.12 13.86
N ILE A 44 -1.30 -12.83 12.72
CA ILE A 44 -0.59 -11.58 12.43
C ILE A 44 -1.55 -10.40 12.53
N LYS A 45 -1.48 -9.65 13.63
CA LYS A 45 -1.94 -8.26 13.66
C LYS A 45 -0.98 -7.46 12.75
N ASN A 46 -1.49 -7.10 11.57
CA ASN A 46 -0.73 -6.54 10.45
C ASN A 46 0.03 -5.24 10.81
N GLY A 47 1.26 -5.33 11.32
CA GLY A 47 2.16 -4.17 11.37
C GLY A 47 3.47 -4.27 12.14
N ASN A 48 3.68 -5.28 12.99
CA ASN A 48 4.80 -5.28 13.93
C ASN A 48 6.10 -5.95 13.43
N ALA A 49 6.02 -6.92 12.51
CA ALA A 49 7.21 -7.68 12.10
C ALA A 49 8.32 -6.82 11.49
N SER A 50 7.97 -5.83 10.66
CA SER A 50 8.94 -4.93 10.03
C SER A 50 9.62 -4.00 11.05
N ALA A 51 8.89 -3.56 12.09
CA ALA A 51 9.44 -2.69 13.13
C ALA A 51 10.45 -3.43 14.02
N THR A 52 10.24 -4.73 14.24
CA THR A 52 11.16 -5.57 15.03
C THR A 52 12.44 -5.91 14.28
N VAL A 53 12.34 -6.22 12.97
CA VAL A 53 13.47 -6.71 12.17
C VAL A 53 14.26 -5.56 11.52
N LEU A 54 13.63 -4.42 11.26
CA LEU A 54 14.25 -3.26 10.61
C LEU A 54 14.00 -1.98 11.43
N PRO A 55 14.71 -1.81 12.57
CA PRO A 55 14.63 -0.59 13.36
C PRO A 55 15.00 0.65 12.53
N GLY A 56 14.26 1.74 12.72
CA GLY A 56 14.48 2.99 11.97
C GLY A 56 13.86 3.04 10.56
N SER A 57 13.23 1.96 10.09
CA SER A 57 12.50 1.97 8.82
C SER A 57 11.19 2.76 8.91
N SER A 58 10.93 3.61 7.92
CA SER A 58 9.64 4.30 7.79
C SER A 58 8.62 3.38 7.12
N ARG A 59 7.41 3.32 7.65
CA ARG A 59 6.30 2.58 7.03
C ARG A 59 5.42 3.53 6.22
N GLN A 60 5.38 3.33 4.90
CA GLN A 60 4.47 4.04 4.00
C GLN A 60 3.32 3.11 3.56
N ARG A 61 2.07 3.59 3.65
CA ARG A 61 0.92 2.87 3.13
C ARG A 61 0.77 3.11 1.62
N CYS A 62 0.53 2.02 0.87
CA CYS A 62 0.28 2.10 -0.57
C CYS A 62 -1.04 2.83 -0.87
N ARG A 63 -0.94 3.96 -1.58
CA ARG A 63 -2.07 4.80 -1.99
C ARG A 63 -3.14 4.02 -2.74
N THR A 64 -2.77 3.18 -3.70
CA THR A 64 -3.72 2.46 -4.57
C THR A 64 -4.62 1.52 -3.76
N HIS A 65 -4.02 0.73 -2.86
CA HIS A 65 -4.78 -0.17 -1.99
C HIS A 65 -5.59 0.58 -0.95
N PHE A 66 -5.02 1.65 -0.37
CA PHE A 66 -5.76 2.48 0.56
C PHE A 66 -6.99 3.13 -0.09
N MET A 67 -6.86 3.70 -1.28
CA MET A 67 -7.98 4.28 -2.04
C MET A 67 -9.08 3.25 -2.31
N ARG A 68 -8.73 2.02 -2.66
CA ARG A 68 -9.72 0.94 -2.85
C ARG A 68 -10.48 0.66 -1.55
N ASN A 69 -9.78 0.52 -0.44
CA ASN A 69 -10.40 0.27 0.87
C ASN A 69 -11.28 1.43 1.33
N LEU A 70 -10.82 2.67 1.14
CA LEU A 70 -11.56 3.88 1.46
C LEU A 70 -12.86 3.98 0.67
N LEU A 71 -12.80 3.78 -0.67
CA LEU A 71 -13.97 3.90 -1.53
C LEU A 71 -15.04 2.83 -1.24
N CYS A 72 -14.68 1.69 -0.65
CA CYS A 72 -15.65 0.71 -0.15
C CYS A 72 -16.51 1.25 1.00
N LYS A 73 -16.09 2.31 1.70
CA LYS A 73 -16.85 3.01 2.76
C LYS A 73 -17.75 4.13 2.23
N VAL A 74 -17.77 4.33 0.91
CA VAL A 74 -18.47 5.43 0.25
C VAL A 74 -19.50 4.85 -0.74
N PRO A 75 -20.73 5.39 -0.81
CA PRO A 75 -21.72 5.00 -1.80
C PRO A 75 -21.18 5.16 -3.23
N LYS A 76 -21.46 4.20 -4.13
CA LYS A 76 -20.94 4.20 -5.51
C LYS A 76 -21.09 5.53 -6.26
N LYS A 77 -22.21 6.23 -6.07
CA LYS A 77 -22.50 7.53 -6.71
C LYS A 77 -21.52 8.64 -6.29
N ALA A 78 -21.01 8.59 -5.05
CA ALA A 78 -20.10 9.60 -4.50
C ALA A 78 -18.62 9.22 -4.67
N GLN A 79 -18.30 7.97 -5.03
CA GLN A 79 -16.93 7.48 -5.17
C GLN A 79 -16.05 8.29 -6.14
N PRO A 80 -16.54 8.77 -7.31
CA PRO A 80 -15.71 9.60 -8.19
C PRO A 80 -15.26 10.91 -7.51
N ALA A 81 -16.19 11.61 -6.85
CA ALA A 81 -15.93 12.87 -6.17
C ALA A 81 -15.03 12.69 -4.95
N VAL A 82 -15.33 11.72 -4.07
CA VAL A 82 -14.47 11.40 -2.91
C VAL A 82 -13.09 10.94 -3.36
N GLY A 83 -13.03 10.14 -4.42
CA GLY A 83 -11.77 9.69 -5.00
C GLY A 83 -10.91 10.86 -5.49
N ALA A 84 -11.50 11.85 -6.16
CA ALA A 84 -10.78 13.04 -6.59
C ALA A 84 -10.29 13.87 -5.40
N LEU A 85 -11.15 14.09 -4.39
CA LEU A 85 -10.82 14.82 -3.17
C LEU A 85 -9.65 14.18 -2.41
N VAL A 86 -9.66 12.87 -2.18
CA VAL A 86 -8.54 12.22 -1.48
C VAL A 86 -7.27 12.23 -2.33
N ARG A 87 -7.39 12.18 -3.66
CA ARG A 87 -6.22 12.27 -4.54
C ARG A 87 -5.54 13.65 -4.49
N SER A 88 -6.26 14.73 -4.17
CA SER A 88 -5.67 16.07 -4.03
C SER A 88 -4.74 16.21 -2.82
N ILE A 89 -4.80 15.28 -1.86
CA ILE A 89 -3.82 15.23 -0.75
C ILE A 89 -2.39 15.11 -1.28
N PHE A 90 -2.21 14.50 -2.46
CA PHE A 90 -0.89 14.22 -3.04
C PHE A 90 -0.49 15.22 -4.13
N THR A 91 -1.18 16.35 -4.25
CA THR A 91 -0.78 17.45 -5.15
C THR A 91 0.04 18.52 -4.42
N LEU A 92 0.62 18.17 -3.26
CA LEU A 92 1.46 19.05 -2.44
C LEU A 92 2.61 19.60 -3.29
N THR A 93 2.79 20.92 -3.23
CA THR A 93 3.82 21.63 -3.98
C THR A 93 5.05 21.96 -3.14
N GLY A 94 5.00 21.74 -1.82
CA GLY A 94 6.15 21.90 -0.93
C GLY A 94 5.91 21.32 0.48
N ALA A 95 7.00 21.08 1.21
CA ALA A 95 6.97 20.54 2.57
C ALA A 95 6.25 21.47 3.57
N GLU A 96 6.25 22.78 3.29
CA GLU A 96 5.57 23.82 4.08
C GLU A 96 4.03 23.68 4.13
N GLU A 97 3.44 22.97 3.16
CA GLU A 97 2.01 22.63 3.23
C GLU A 97 1.72 21.63 4.35
N GLY A 98 2.73 20.84 4.75
CA GLY A 98 2.64 19.82 5.79
C GLY A 98 1.41 18.94 5.62
N ASN A 99 0.65 18.80 6.70
CA ASN A 99 -0.57 17.98 6.74
C ASN A 99 -1.85 18.78 6.39
N ARG A 100 -1.74 20.04 5.95
CA ARG A 100 -2.91 20.92 5.78
C ARG A 100 -3.92 20.36 4.78
N PRO A 101 -3.53 19.91 3.56
CA PRO A 101 -4.51 19.37 2.62
C PRO A 101 -5.12 18.05 3.10
N PHE A 102 -4.36 17.25 3.85
CA PHE A 102 -4.87 16.04 4.49
C PHE A 102 -5.97 16.37 5.51
N ASN A 103 -5.72 17.29 6.44
CA ASN A 103 -6.68 17.69 7.48
C ASN A 103 -7.96 18.26 6.87
N TYR A 104 -7.83 19.09 5.82
CA TYR A 104 -8.98 19.60 5.07
C TYR A 104 -9.84 18.46 4.49
N VAL A 105 -9.23 17.44 3.89
CA VAL A 105 -9.99 16.32 3.31
C VAL A 105 -10.67 15.49 4.41
N VAL A 106 -9.99 15.23 5.53
CA VAL A 106 -10.59 14.53 6.68
C VAL A 106 -11.84 15.26 7.17
N GLU A 107 -11.76 16.57 7.37
CA GLU A 107 -12.87 17.42 7.79
C GLU A 107 -14.02 17.41 6.78
N ARG A 108 -13.73 17.52 5.48
CA ARG A 108 -14.76 17.48 4.44
C ARG A 108 -15.48 16.15 4.37
N LEU A 109 -14.80 15.05 4.71
CA LEU A 109 -15.40 13.72 4.74
C LEU A 109 -16.16 13.45 6.04
N SER A 110 -15.81 14.07 7.17
CA SER A 110 -16.39 13.74 8.48
C SER A 110 -17.91 13.94 8.53
N GLY A 111 -18.41 15.01 7.90
CA GLY A 111 -19.83 15.34 7.89
C GLY A 111 -20.71 14.42 7.02
N GLN A 112 -20.16 13.82 5.95
CA GLN A 112 -20.95 13.04 4.99
C GLN A 112 -20.61 11.54 5.00
N PHE A 113 -19.36 11.20 5.30
CA PHE A 113 -18.82 9.85 5.22
C PHE A 113 -17.92 9.56 6.44
N PRO A 114 -18.48 9.52 7.67
CA PRO A 114 -17.69 9.39 8.90
C PRO A 114 -16.76 8.17 8.88
N GLN A 115 -17.26 7.00 8.46
CA GLN A 115 -16.41 5.78 8.35
C GLN A 115 -15.23 5.92 7.38
N ALA A 116 -15.38 6.73 6.32
CA ALA A 116 -14.28 7.00 5.40
C ALA A 116 -13.31 8.04 5.99
N SER A 117 -13.83 9.04 6.70
CA SER A 117 -13.04 10.03 7.43
C SER A 117 -12.17 9.38 8.51
N ASP A 118 -12.76 8.54 9.36
CA ASP A 118 -12.06 7.81 10.43
C ASP A 118 -10.94 6.94 9.84
N LEU A 119 -11.24 6.16 8.79
CA LEU A 119 -10.26 5.33 8.11
C LEU A 119 -9.11 6.16 7.48
N LEU A 120 -9.41 7.37 7.01
CA LEU A 120 -8.40 8.28 6.48
C LEU A 120 -7.54 8.88 7.59
N ALA A 121 -8.16 9.34 8.68
CA ALA A 121 -7.47 9.91 9.84
C ALA A 121 -6.51 8.88 10.46
N ASP A 122 -6.97 7.65 10.69
CA ASP A 122 -6.16 6.55 11.22
C ASP A 122 -4.96 6.22 10.32
N ALA A 123 -5.11 6.39 9.01
CA ALA A 123 -4.05 6.10 8.05
C ALA A 123 -3.05 7.26 7.87
N GLY A 124 -3.31 8.44 8.44
CA GLY A 124 -2.52 9.66 8.24
C GLY A 124 -1.01 9.47 8.41
N PRO A 125 -0.53 8.92 9.55
CA PRO A 125 0.90 8.71 9.79
C PRO A 125 1.57 7.83 8.72
N ASP A 126 0.91 6.73 8.33
CA ASP A 126 1.44 5.85 7.29
C ASP A 126 1.31 6.46 5.87
N LEU A 127 0.28 7.27 5.62
CA LEU A 127 -0.04 7.79 4.29
C LEU A 127 0.82 8.99 3.92
N LEU A 128 1.24 9.77 4.93
CA LEU A 128 2.08 10.96 4.80
C LEU A 128 3.54 10.74 5.20
N ALA A 129 3.95 9.50 5.50
CA ALA A 129 5.33 9.17 5.88
C ALA A 129 6.37 9.66 4.83
N PHE A 130 6.00 9.72 3.55
CA PHE A 130 6.85 10.28 2.48
C PHE A 130 7.27 11.74 2.71
N LEU A 131 6.55 12.53 3.53
CA LEU A 131 6.90 13.92 3.81
C LEU A 131 8.22 14.06 4.57
N ALA A 132 8.68 13.01 5.24
CA ALA A 132 9.99 12.97 5.90
C ALA A 132 11.17 12.92 4.91
N PHE A 133 10.92 12.72 3.62
CA PHE A 133 11.93 12.58 2.58
C PHE A 133 12.07 13.87 1.75
N PRO A 134 13.19 14.07 1.03
CA PRO A 134 13.33 15.18 0.09
C PRO A 134 12.22 15.17 -0.97
N GLN A 135 11.73 16.36 -1.34
CA GLN A 135 10.60 16.53 -2.25
C GLN A 135 10.78 15.82 -3.60
N GLY A 136 12.01 15.78 -4.13
CA GLY A 136 12.32 15.07 -5.37
C GLY A 136 12.01 13.56 -5.34
N HIS A 137 11.97 12.95 -4.16
CA HIS A 137 11.69 11.52 -3.99
C HIS A 137 10.22 11.20 -3.75
N TRP A 138 9.39 12.18 -3.39
CA TRP A 138 8.00 11.94 -2.99
C TRP A 138 7.21 11.16 -4.03
N ARG A 139 7.35 11.53 -5.31
CA ARG A 139 6.67 10.85 -6.42
C ARG A 139 7.08 9.39 -6.56
N GLN A 140 8.33 9.05 -6.24
CA GLN A 140 8.83 7.68 -6.28
C GLN A 140 8.30 6.86 -5.09
N ILE A 141 8.20 7.47 -3.91
CA ILE A 141 7.77 6.82 -2.67
C ILE A 141 6.26 6.50 -2.69
N TRP A 142 5.42 7.46 -3.07
CA TRP A 142 3.96 7.25 -3.02
C TRP A 142 3.38 6.55 -4.26
N SER A 143 4.16 6.41 -5.33
CA SER A 143 3.71 5.82 -6.60
C SER A 143 4.12 4.36 -6.68
N ASN A 144 3.16 3.49 -6.95
CA ASN A 144 3.44 2.08 -7.25
C ASN A 144 3.76 1.83 -8.73
N ASN A 145 3.87 2.87 -9.58
CA ASN A 145 4.02 2.68 -11.04
C ASN A 145 5.20 1.78 -11.45
N PRO A 146 6.41 1.89 -10.87
CA PRO A 146 7.51 0.98 -11.18
C PRO A 146 7.18 -0.47 -10.83
N GLN A 147 6.62 -0.70 -9.64
CA GLN A 147 6.22 -2.03 -9.20
C GLN A 147 5.10 -2.62 -10.07
N GLU A 148 4.08 -1.83 -10.43
CA GLU A 148 3.00 -2.28 -11.30
C GLU A 148 3.49 -2.58 -12.72
N ARG A 149 4.47 -1.81 -13.22
CA ARG A 149 5.12 -2.08 -14.51
C ARG A 149 5.84 -3.43 -14.47
N LEU A 150 6.65 -3.67 -13.45
CA LEU A 150 7.37 -4.92 -13.27
C LEU A 150 6.40 -6.11 -13.09
N ASN A 151 5.37 -5.97 -12.25
CA ASN A 151 4.36 -7.01 -12.05
C ASN A 151 3.59 -7.35 -13.33
N ARG A 152 3.29 -6.36 -14.17
CA ARG A 152 2.67 -6.59 -15.47
C ARG A 152 3.61 -7.37 -16.39
N GLU A 153 4.90 -7.04 -16.37
CA GLU A 153 5.90 -7.73 -17.19
C GLU A 153 6.08 -9.19 -16.75
N ILE A 154 6.17 -9.43 -15.44
CA ILE A 154 6.22 -10.79 -14.88
C ILE A 154 5.00 -11.59 -15.34
N ARG A 155 3.77 -11.05 -15.17
CA ARG A 155 2.54 -11.71 -15.64
C ARG A 155 2.58 -12.02 -17.13
N ARG A 156 2.94 -11.03 -17.95
CA ARG A 156 3.03 -11.18 -19.41
C ARG A 156 3.94 -12.34 -19.81
N ARG A 157 5.10 -12.51 -19.16
CA ARG A 157 6.05 -13.59 -19.49
C ARG A 157 5.65 -14.93 -18.90
N THR A 158 5.02 -14.96 -17.73
CA THR A 158 4.52 -16.20 -17.13
C THR A 158 3.29 -16.74 -17.85
N ASP A 159 2.42 -15.87 -18.37
CA ASP A 159 1.17 -16.25 -19.04
C ASP A 159 1.43 -17.04 -20.33
N VAL A 160 2.57 -16.82 -21.01
CA VAL A 160 2.99 -17.58 -22.19
C VAL A 160 3.32 -19.04 -21.86
N VAL A 161 3.85 -19.30 -20.67
CA VAL A 161 4.22 -20.67 -20.23
C VAL A 161 3.00 -21.44 -19.74
N GLY A 162 2.03 -20.75 -19.11
CA GLY A 162 0.81 -21.35 -18.59
C GLY A 162 1.03 -22.14 -17.30
N ILE A 163 1.67 -23.32 -17.39
CA ILE A 163 1.94 -24.21 -16.25
C ILE A 163 3.44 -24.52 -16.17
N PHE A 164 4.03 -24.30 -15.00
CA PHE A 164 5.43 -24.60 -14.75
C PHE A 164 5.63 -26.02 -14.22
N PRO A 165 6.66 -26.75 -14.66
CA PRO A 165 6.91 -28.13 -14.26
C PRO A 165 7.42 -28.25 -12.80
N ASN A 166 8.04 -27.21 -12.26
CA ASN A 166 8.49 -27.14 -10.86
C ASN A 166 8.77 -25.69 -10.45
N ARG A 167 9.06 -25.49 -9.15
CA ARG A 167 9.35 -24.19 -8.56
C ARG A 167 10.63 -23.55 -9.12
N ASP A 168 11.66 -24.33 -9.44
CA ASP A 168 12.91 -23.78 -9.95
C ASP A 168 12.76 -23.18 -11.34
N ALA A 169 11.91 -23.77 -12.17
CA ALA A 169 11.59 -23.24 -13.50
C ALA A 169 10.99 -21.83 -13.44
N ILE A 170 10.04 -21.59 -12.54
CA ILE A 170 9.46 -20.24 -12.36
C ILE A 170 10.46 -19.26 -11.76
N ILE A 171 11.30 -19.68 -10.81
CA ILE A 171 12.35 -18.81 -10.24
C ILE A 171 13.33 -18.38 -11.33
N ARG A 172 13.75 -19.28 -12.22
CA ARG A 172 14.66 -18.95 -13.32
C ARG A 172 14.04 -17.92 -14.28
N LEU A 173 12.78 -18.12 -14.68
CA LEU A 173 12.10 -17.18 -15.58
C LEU A 173 11.93 -15.81 -14.91
N VAL A 174 11.36 -15.76 -13.70
CA VAL A 174 11.12 -14.51 -12.99
C VAL A 174 12.45 -13.83 -12.65
N GLY A 175 13.46 -14.59 -12.24
CA GLY A 175 14.82 -14.08 -12.01
C GLY A 175 15.45 -13.48 -13.26
N ALA A 176 15.30 -14.12 -14.43
CA ALA A 176 15.76 -13.57 -15.70
C ALA A 176 15.01 -12.27 -16.06
N VAL A 177 13.69 -12.20 -15.82
CA VAL A 177 12.91 -10.96 -16.00
C VAL A 177 13.43 -9.85 -15.10
N LEU A 178 13.68 -10.15 -13.82
CA LEU A 178 14.18 -9.18 -12.85
C LEU A 178 15.58 -8.67 -13.19
N ALA A 179 16.44 -9.51 -13.77
CA ALA A 179 17.79 -9.11 -14.19
C ALA A 179 17.81 -8.20 -15.43
N GLU A 180 16.71 -8.16 -16.20
CA GLU A 180 16.60 -7.36 -17.43
C GLU A 180 15.99 -5.97 -17.18
N GLN A 181 15.33 -5.74 -16.05
CA GLN A 181 14.65 -4.48 -15.72
C GLN A 181 15.53 -3.51 -14.93
#